data_AF-A0A7S4SNZ0-F1
#
_entry.id   AF-A0A7S4SNZ0-F1
#
_cell.length_a   1.000
_cell.length_b   1.000
_cell.length_c   1.000
_cell.angle_alpha   90.00
_cell.angle_beta   90.00
_cell.angle_gamma   90.00
#
_symmetry.space_group_name_H-M   'P 1'
#
loop_
_entity.id
_entity.type
_entity.pdbx_description
1 polymer ?
#
loop_
_entity_poly.entity_id
_entity_poly.type
_entity_poly.pdbx_seq_one_letter_code
_entity_poly.pdbx_strand_id
1 'polypeptide(L)'
;DGAKEKDDTDSTPLHIACQFGAPLGVVAALLHVWPDAAKEKDIDSHTPLHIACRKEAPLEVLRSVLQAWPDVVKEKDINGSTPLHLACQNEAPLTVVNSLLQVYPDTVNEQNNTGATPLHFACHYWVPLEVIILLLNTWLSYTENRNESAITTLQRDDFNLSRDAEMLFSHLFALYNNNADNPSPNEIIDYFIRIEVWNGATLVLERHPTVFKTMGLDTKVMADFLSTVGRCCSL
;
A
#
# COMPACT_ATOMS: atom_id res chain seq x y z
N ASP A 1 -32.29 0.18 19.48
CA ASP A 1 -31.95 -1.17 18.99
C ASP A 1 -31.62 -1.22 17.50
N GLY A 2 -32.31 -0.48 16.63
CA GLY A 2 -32.04 -0.50 15.17
C GLY A 2 -30.58 -0.27 14.73
N ALA A 3 -29.77 0.49 15.46
CA ALA A 3 -28.34 0.66 15.16
C ALA A 3 -27.52 -0.66 15.20
N LYS A 4 -28.03 -1.69 15.90
CA LYS A 4 -27.41 -3.01 16.07
C LYS A 4 -27.98 -4.08 15.15
N GLU A 5 -29.03 -3.76 14.41
CA GLU A 5 -29.60 -4.71 13.46
C GLU A 5 -28.58 -5.03 12.37
N LYS A 6 -28.67 -6.26 11.86
CA LYS A 6 -27.82 -6.74 10.78
C LYS A 6 -28.73 -7.19 9.65
N ASP A 7 -28.32 -6.91 8.42
CA ASP A 7 -28.99 -7.48 7.25
C ASP A 7 -28.54 -8.94 7.01
N ASP A 8 -28.98 -9.53 5.90
CA ASP A 8 -28.65 -10.92 5.54
C ASP A 8 -27.14 -11.14 5.26
N THR A 9 -26.35 -10.06 5.20
CA THR A 9 -24.88 -10.09 5.05
C THR A 9 -24.15 -9.79 6.36
N ASP A 10 -24.83 -9.86 7.49
CA ASP A 10 -24.31 -9.42 8.80
C ASP A 10 -23.88 -7.93 8.83
N SER A 11 -24.27 -7.14 7.83
CA SER A 11 -23.92 -5.73 7.74
C SER A 11 -24.78 -4.90 8.69
N THR A 12 -24.12 -4.18 9.59
CA THR A 12 -24.77 -3.19 10.46
C THR A 12 -25.14 -1.91 9.69
N PRO A 13 -26.05 -1.06 10.21
CA PRO A 13 -26.29 0.27 9.64
C PRO A 13 -25.02 1.11 9.42
N LEU A 14 -23.96 0.89 10.21
CA LEU A 14 -22.68 1.57 9.99
C LEU A 14 -21.94 1.05 8.75
N HIS A 15 -21.98 -0.26 8.47
CA HIS A 15 -21.45 -0.80 7.21
C HIS A 15 -22.18 -0.18 6.02
N ILE A 16 -23.51 -0.15 6.07
CA ILE A 16 -24.35 0.44 5.01
C ILE A 16 -24.05 1.93 4.85
N ALA A 17 -23.91 2.68 5.95
CA ALA A 17 -23.54 4.09 5.91
C ALA A 17 -22.18 4.32 5.25
N CYS A 18 -21.18 3.48 5.54
CA CYS A 18 -19.89 3.52 4.86
C CYS A 18 -19.98 3.12 3.38
N GLN A 19 -20.78 2.10 3.04
CA GLN A 19 -20.94 1.60 1.68
C GLN A 19 -21.49 2.65 0.71
N PHE A 20 -22.45 3.45 1.18
CA PHE A 20 -23.13 4.47 0.37
C PHE A 20 -22.61 5.88 0.60
N GLY A 21 -21.51 6.05 1.35
CA GLY A 21 -20.93 7.36 1.64
C GLY A 21 -21.91 8.31 2.34
N ALA A 22 -22.64 7.79 3.34
CA ALA A 22 -23.65 8.56 4.05
C ALA A 22 -23.08 9.84 4.69
N PRO A 23 -23.88 10.90 4.86
CA PRO A 23 -23.42 12.14 5.48
C PRO A 23 -22.80 11.89 6.86
N LEU A 24 -21.75 12.65 7.18
CA LEU A 24 -21.04 12.57 8.45
C LEU A 24 -21.96 12.54 9.68
N GLY A 25 -23.04 13.33 9.67
CA GLY A 25 -24.01 13.36 10.78
C GLY A 25 -24.71 12.03 11.04
N VAL A 26 -24.96 11.23 9.99
CA VAL A 26 -25.55 9.88 10.13
C VAL A 26 -24.53 8.93 10.75
N VAL A 27 -23.31 8.92 10.22
CA VAL A 27 -22.21 8.09 10.74
C VAL A 27 -21.90 8.42 12.21
N ALA A 28 -21.82 9.72 12.53
CA ALA A 28 -21.61 10.19 13.89
C ALA A 28 -22.74 9.79 14.84
N ALA A 29 -24.01 9.87 14.40
CA ALA A 29 -25.14 9.43 15.21
C ALA A 29 -25.12 7.92 15.48
N LEU A 30 -24.79 7.10 14.46
CA LEU A 30 -24.65 5.65 14.62
C LEU A 30 -23.54 5.29 15.61
N LEU A 31 -22.36 5.90 15.46
CA LEU A 31 -21.22 5.70 16.36
C LEU A 31 -21.48 6.25 17.77
N HIS A 32 -22.27 7.31 17.91
CA HIS A 32 -22.65 7.85 19.21
C HIS A 32 -23.57 6.89 19.98
N VAL A 33 -24.55 6.30 19.29
CA VAL A 33 -25.50 5.35 19.90
C VAL A 33 -24.83 4.00 20.16
N TRP A 34 -23.94 3.57 19.27
CA TRP A 34 -23.23 2.30 19.40
C TRP A 34 -21.78 2.40 18.89
N PRO A 35 -20.83 2.80 19.76
CA PRO A 35 -19.42 2.94 19.38
C PRO A 35 -18.78 1.65 18.89
N ASP A 36 -19.17 0.50 19.47
CA ASP A 36 -18.65 -0.81 19.07
C ASP A 36 -19.09 -1.23 17.66
N ALA A 37 -20.02 -0.52 17.01
CA ALA A 37 -20.37 -0.75 15.60
C ALA A 37 -19.13 -0.69 14.69
N ALA A 38 -18.11 0.10 15.04
CA ALA A 38 -16.85 0.20 14.30
C ALA A 38 -16.02 -1.11 14.30
N LYS A 39 -16.29 -2.01 15.27
CA LYS A 39 -15.61 -3.31 15.44
C LYS A 39 -16.33 -4.46 14.75
N GLU A 40 -17.59 -4.26 14.41
CA GLU A 40 -18.41 -5.30 13.81
C GLU A 40 -17.86 -5.71 12.47
N LYS A 41 -18.14 -6.95 12.10
CA LYS A 41 -17.75 -7.56 10.84
C LYS A 41 -18.97 -8.11 10.13
N ASP A 42 -19.01 -7.94 8.81
CA ASP A 42 -19.94 -8.60 7.91
C ASP A 42 -19.50 -10.05 7.60
N ILE A 43 -20.21 -10.75 6.69
CA ILE A 43 -19.89 -12.16 6.37
C ILE A 43 -18.47 -12.35 5.81
N ASP A 44 -17.96 -11.34 5.10
CA ASP A 44 -16.62 -11.36 4.48
C ASP A 44 -15.54 -10.90 5.47
N SER A 45 -15.91 -10.75 6.75
CA SER A 45 -15.08 -10.18 7.80
C SER A 45 -14.66 -8.73 7.54
N HIS A 46 -15.37 -7.99 6.68
CA HIS A 46 -15.15 -6.57 6.49
C HIS A 46 -15.69 -5.81 7.69
N THR A 47 -14.85 -4.97 8.27
CA THR A 47 -15.30 -3.92 9.20
C THR A 47 -15.87 -2.74 8.44
N PRO A 48 -16.55 -1.77 9.08
CA PRO A 48 -17.00 -0.56 8.40
C PRO A 48 -15.85 0.21 7.72
N LEU A 49 -14.63 0.15 8.27
CA LEU A 49 -13.47 0.78 7.61
C LEU A 49 -13.06 0.05 6.33
N HIS A 50 -13.12 -1.29 6.30
CA HIS A 50 -12.87 -2.04 5.06
C HIS A 50 -13.86 -1.61 3.97
N ILE A 51 -15.15 -1.52 4.31
CA ILE A 51 -16.19 -1.07 3.40
C ILE A 51 -15.95 0.38 2.96
N ALA A 52 -15.59 1.27 3.89
CA ALA A 52 -15.31 2.67 3.59
C ALA A 52 -14.11 2.82 2.62
N CYS A 53 -13.05 2.03 2.78
CA CYS A 53 -11.92 2.00 1.86
C CYS A 53 -12.29 1.40 0.49
N ARG A 54 -13.07 0.30 0.49
CA ARG A 54 -13.50 -0.39 -0.74
C ARG A 54 -14.50 0.40 -1.57
N LYS A 55 -15.32 1.23 -0.94
CA LYS A 55 -16.40 2.01 -1.58
C LYS A 55 -16.09 3.49 -1.65
N GLU A 56 -14.84 3.88 -1.40
CA GLU A 56 -14.36 5.25 -1.50
C GLU A 56 -15.23 6.24 -0.72
N ALA A 57 -15.62 5.87 0.51
CA ALA A 57 -16.41 6.74 1.36
C ALA A 57 -15.66 8.06 1.63
N PRO A 58 -16.37 9.16 1.92
CA PRO A 58 -15.74 10.45 2.20
C PRO A 58 -14.69 10.35 3.31
N LEU A 59 -13.58 11.07 3.18
CA LEU A 59 -12.47 11.03 4.14
C LEU A 59 -12.90 11.30 5.58
N GLU A 60 -13.91 12.16 5.77
CA GLU A 60 -14.50 12.46 7.09
C GLU A 60 -15.24 11.27 7.72
N VAL A 61 -15.86 10.42 6.91
CA VAL A 61 -16.49 9.17 7.35
C VAL A 61 -15.42 8.20 7.81
N LEU A 62 -14.35 8.00 7.01
CA LEU A 62 -13.21 7.16 7.42
C LEU A 62 -12.60 7.64 8.73
N ARG A 63 -12.35 8.95 8.84
CA ARG A 63 -11.80 9.56 10.07
C ARG A 63 -12.70 9.35 11.28
N SER A 64 -14.01 9.39 11.11
CA SER A 64 -14.96 9.14 12.21
C SER A 64 -14.91 7.69 12.68
N VAL A 65 -14.83 6.74 11.76
CA VAL A 65 -14.67 5.31 12.10
C VAL A 65 -13.31 5.07 12.79
N LEU A 66 -12.23 5.66 12.26
CA LEU A 66 -10.89 5.59 12.86
C LEU A 66 -10.84 6.21 14.27
N GLN A 67 -11.53 7.33 14.49
CA GLN A 67 -11.60 7.96 15.82
C GLN A 67 -12.38 7.10 16.82
N ALA A 68 -13.43 6.41 16.37
CA ALA A 68 -14.20 5.52 17.23
C ALA A 68 -13.39 4.28 17.64
N TRP A 69 -12.59 3.73 16.73
CA TRP A 69 -11.72 2.59 17.04
C TRP A 69 -10.45 2.56 16.16
N PRO A 70 -9.32 3.12 16.63
CA PRO A 70 -8.10 3.23 15.81
C PRO A 70 -7.49 1.89 15.39
N ASP A 71 -7.59 0.85 16.23
CA ASP A 71 -7.03 -0.48 15.91
C ASP A 71 -7.73 -1.16 14.74
N VAL A 72 -8.87 -0.66 14.27
CA VAL A 72 -9.59 -1.16 13.10
C VAL A 72 -8.71 -1.22 11.84
N VAL A 73 -7.64 -0.41 11.76
CA VAL A 73 -6.67 -0.43 10.64
C VAL A 73 -5.88 -1.73 10.55
N LYS A 74 -5.78 -2.48 11.65
CA LYS A 74 -5.04 -3.76 11.76
C LYS A 74 -5.92 -4.96 11.44
N GLU A 75 -7.24 -4.78 11.45
CA GLU A 75 -8.17 -5.87 11.23
C GLU A 75 -8.00 -6.46 9.83
N LYS A 76 -8.15 -7.77 9.73
CA LYS A 76 -8.08 -8.51 8.48
C LYS A 76 -9.45 -9.03 8.09
N ASP A 77 -9.74 -8.93 6.80
CA ASP A 77 -10.89 -9.58 6.16
C ASP A 77 -10.64 -11.08 5.94
N ILE A 78 -11.60 -11.76 5.31
CA ILE A 78 -11.51 -13.20 5.02
C ILE A 78 -10.31 -13.58 4.14
N ASN A 79 -9.80 -12.63 3.35
CA ASN A 79 -8.62 -12.81 2.50
C ASN A 79 -7.31 -12.46 3.22
N GLY A 80 -7.37 -12.11 4.51
CA GLY A 80 -6.23 -11.61 5.27
C GLY A 80 -5.88 -10.15 4.95
N SER A 81 -6.70 -9.46 4.16
CA SER A 81 -6.42 -8.10 3.71
C SER A 81 -6.81 -7.09 4.78
N THR A 82 -5.93 -6.13 5.05
CA THR A 82 -6.24 -4.97 5.91
C THR A 82 -6.99 -3.88 5.14
N PRO A 83 -7.58 -2.86 5.79
CA PRO A 83 -8.17 -1.72 5.09
C PRO A 83 -7.20 -1.01 4.15
N LEU A 84 -5.89 -1.00 4.46
CA LEU A 84 -4.86 -0.43 3.59
C LEU A 84 -4.71 -1.21 2.28
N HIS A 85 -4.85 -2.53 2.29
CA HIS A 85 -4.88 -3.33 1.05
C HIS A 85 -6.08 -2.94 0.19
N LEU A 86 -7.27 -2.82 0.78
CA LEU A 86 -8.48 -2.45 0.06
C LEU A 86 -8.43 -1.00 -0.45
N ALA A 87 -7.80 -0.10 0.30
CA ALA A 87 -7.54 1.27 -0.16
C ALA A 87 -6.63 1.26 -1.41
N CYS A 88 -5.57 0.45 -1.43
CA CYS A 88 -4.72 0.30 -2.63
C CYS A 88 -5.45 -0.40 -3.78
N GLN A 89 -6.27 -1.41 -3.50
CA GLN A 89 -7.06 -2.13 -4.51
C GLN A 89 -8.04 -1.24 -5.26
N ASN A 90 -8.67 -0.30 -4.55
CA ASN A 90 -9.70 0.58 -5.09
C ASN A 90 -9.17 2.00 -5.33
N GLU A 91 -7.86 2.12 -5.59
CA GLU A 91 -7.21 3.38 -6.01
C GLU A 91 -7.53 4.59 -5.10
N ALA A 92 -7.64 4.34 -3.79
CA ALA A 92 -8.06 5.36 -2.85
C ALA A 92 -7.11 6.58 -2.88
N PRO A 93 -7.63 7.81 -2.71
CA PRO A 93 -6.82 9.01 -2.75
C PRO A 93 -5.65 8.99 -1.76
N LEU A 94 -4.55 9.67 -2.09
CA LEU A 94 -3.37 9.81 -1.23
C LEU A 94 -3.72 10.21 0.21
N THR A 95 -4.73 11.07 0.39
CA THR A 95 -5.18 11.53 1.71
C THR A 95 -5.78 10.41 2.56
N VAL A 96 -6.46 9.43 1.95
CA VAL A 96 -6.98 8.24 2.61
C VAL A 96 -5.84 7.33 3.03
N VAL A 97 -4.95 6.98 2.09
CA VAL A 97 -3.79 6.12 2.36
C VAL A 97 -2.92 6.71 3.48
N ASN A 98 -2.62 8.00 3.39
CA ASN A 98 -1.87 8.71 4.42
C ASN A 98 -2.59 8.72 5.78
N SER A 99 -3.91 8.87 5.81
CA SER A 99 -4.66 8.83 7.08
C SER A 99 -4.61 7.44 7.74
N LEU A 100 -4.60 6.36 6.96
CA LEU A 100 -4.44 5.00 7.49
C LEU A 100 -3.03 4.79 8.06
N LEU A 101 -1.99 5.16 7.29
CA LEU A 101 -0.59 5.01 7.71
C LEU A 101 -0.24 5.88 8.92
N GLN A 102 -0.85 7.06 9.08
CA GLN A 102 -0.66 7.90 10.26
C GLN A 102 -1.16 7.26 11.55
N VAL A 103 -2.18 6.40 11.48
CA VAL A 103 -2.71 5.70 12.66
C VAL A 103 -1.81 4.51 13.01
N TYR A 104 -1.39 3.74 12.01
CA TYR A 104 -0.51 2.60 12.22
C TYR A 104 0.39 2.33 10.99
N PRO A 105 1.62 2.86 10.96
CA PRO A 105 2.53 2.75 9.83
C PRO A 105 2.90 1.31 9.48
N ASP A 106 3.01 0.42 10.48
CA ASP A 106 3.43 -0.97 10.31
C ASP A 106 2.48 -1.78 9.41
N THR A 107 1.23 -1.31 9.20
CA THR A 107 0.30 -1.92 8.23
C THR A 107 0.86 -1.97 6.81
N VAL A 108 1.87 -1.15 6.48
CA VAL A 108 2.57 -1.15 5.18
C VAL A 108 3.25 -2.49 4.87
N ASN A 109 3.59 -3.28 5.89
CA ASN A 109 4.28 -4.56 5.76
C ASN A 109 3.37 -5.76 6.11
N GLU A 110 2.08 -5.53 6.37
CA GLU A 110 1.14 -6.62 6.63
C GLU A 110 0.92 -7.45 5.37
N GLN A 111 1.02 -8.76 5.49
CA GLN A 111 0.72 -9.69 4.41
C GLN A 111 -0.70 -10.23 4.54
N ASN A 112 -1.38 -10.34 3.40
CA ASN A 112 -2.64 -11.07 3.28
C ASN A 112 -2.41 -12.60 3.20
N ASN A 113 -3.48 -13.37 3.02
CA ASN A 113 -3.39 -14.84 2.97
C ASN A 113 -2.58 -15.38 1.78
N THR A 114 -2.29 -14.54 0.77
CA THR A 114 -1.43 -14.87 -0.38
C THR A 114 0.01 -14.39 -0.22
N GLY A 115 0.37 -13.79 0.92
CA GLY A 115 1.69 -13.18 1.14
C GLY A 115 1.85 -11.79 0.51
N ALA A 116 0.80 -11.22 -0.07
CA ALA A 116 0.87 -9.92 -0.72
C ALA A 116 0.69 -8.80 0.30
N THR A 117 1.51 -7.75 0.20
CA THR A 117 1.45 -6.53 1.01
C THR A 117 0.66 -5.42 0.31
N PRO A 118 0.31 -4.30 0.99
CA PRO A 118 -0.36 -3.18 0.33
C PRO A 118 0.40 -2.61 -0.88
N LEU A 119 1.74 -2.64 -0.85
CA LEU A 119 2.55 -2.20 -2.00
C LEU A 119 2.36 -3.10 -3.23
N HIS A 120 2.16 -4.42 -3.04
CA HIS A 120 1.85 -5.34 -4.14
C HIS A 120 0.51 -4.96 -4.79
N PHE A 121 -0.49 -4.63 -3.97
CA PHE A 121 -1.80 -4.17 -4.45
C PHE A 121 -1.67 -2.83 -5.17
N ALA A 122 -0.93 -1.87 -4.61
CA ALA A 122 -0.68 -0.58 -5.24
C ALA A 122 -0.08 -0.73 -6.65
N CYS A 123 0.91 -1.62 -6.81
CA CYS A 123 1.52 -1.91 -8.11
C CYS A 123 0.57 -2.68 -9.04
N HIS A 124 -0.21 -3.65 -8.52
CA HIS A 124 -1.11 -4.46 -9.33
C HIS A 124 -2.30 -3.68 -9.87
N TYR A 125 -2.84 -2.76 -9.09
CA TYR A 125 -4.02 -1.94 -9.40
C TYR A 125 -3.66 -0.56 -9.95
N TRP A 126 -2.38 -0.34 -10.28
CA TRP A 126 -1.92 0.84 -10.99
C TRP A 126 -2.20 2.17 -10.29
N VAL A 127 -2.13 2.19 -8.96
CA VAL A 127 -2.43 3.39 -8.17
C VAL A 127 -1.46 4.53 -8.50
N PRO A 128 -1.85 5.80 -8.22
CA PRO A 128 -0.99 6.95 -8.46
C PRO A 128 0.39 6.83 -7.80
N LEU A 129 1.40 7.39 -8.46
CA LEU A 129 2.78 7.27 -8.02
C LEU A 129 3.01 7.81 -6.61
N GLU A 130 2.32 8.88 -6.24
CA GLU A 130 2.43 9.51 -4.93
C GLU A 130 2.05 8.53 -3.81
N VAL A 131 1.09 7.63 -4.06
CA VAL A 131 0.70 6.57 -3.13
C VAL A 131 1.80 5.52 -3.03
N ILE A 132 2.39 5.12 -4.15
CA ILE A 132 3.51 4.16 -4.18
C ILE A 132 4.72 4.72 -3.43
N ILE A 133 5.09 5.98 -3.69
CA ILE A 133 6.18 6.67 -3.00
C ILE A 133 5.91 6.75 -1.50
N LEU A 134 4.68 7.08 -1.10
CA LEU A 134 4.30 7.12 0.31
C LEU A 134 4.46 5.75 0.99
N LEU A 135 3.99 4.68 0.35
CA LEU A 135 4.12 3.31 0.86
C LEU A 135 5.60 2.91 0.96
N LEU A 136 6.40 3.17 -0.08
CA LEU A 136 7.84 2.88 -0.09
C LEU A 136 8.58 3.63 1.01
N ASN A 137 8.35 4.94 1.15
CA ASN A 137 8.99 5.74 2.19
C ASN A 137 8.59 5.28 3.59
N THR A 138 7.31 4.92 3.79
CA THR A 138 6.84 4.39 5.07
C THR A 138 7.49 3.06 5.38
N TRP A 139 7.61 2.17 4.39
CA TRP A 139 8.31 0.89 4.53
C TRP A 139 9.80 1.08 4.85
N LEU A 140 10.51 1.96 4.14
CA LEU A 140 11.92 2.28 4.42
C LEU A 140 12.11 2.83 5.84
N SER A 141 11.21 3.71 6.29
CA SER A 141 11.27 4.23 7.66
C SER A 141 11.01 3.15 8.71
N TYR A 142 10.12 2.20 8.42
CA TYR A 142 9.84 1.06 9.29
C TYR A 142 11.06 0.15 9.41
N THR A 143 11.79 -0.08 8.31
CA THR A 143 12.96 -0.96 8.33
C THR A 143 14.18 -0.30 8.98
N GLU A 144 14.44 0.98 8.72
CA GLU A 144 15.55 1.73 9.34
C GLU A 144 15.49 1.75 10.88
N ASN A 145 14.27 1.80 11.44
CA ASN A 145 14.05 1.79 12.89
C ASN A 145 14.38 0.44 13.58
N ARG A 146 14.77 -0.62 12.84
CA ARG A 146 15.03 -1.98 13.37
C ARG A 146 16.51 -2.42 13.41
N ASN A 147 17.48 -1.53 13.17
CA ASN A 147 18.88 -1.90 12.87
C ASN A 147 19.81 -1.74 14.10
N GLU A 148 20.35 -2.79 14.75
CA GLU A 148 21.66 -3.42 14.41
C GLU A 148 21.72 -4.97 14.53
N SER A 149 20.80 -5.65 15.22
CA SER A 149 20.95 -7.10 15.53
C SER A 149 20.13 -8.05 14.63
N ALA A 150 19.13 -7.56 13.90
CA ALA A 150 18.20 -8.40 13.13
C ALA A 150 18.51 -8.47 11.63
N ILE A 151 19.39 -7.61 11.12
CA ILE A 151 19.71 -7.49 9.68
C ILE A 151 20.35 -8.78 9.13
N THR A 152 21.01 -9.58 9.96
CA THR A 152 21.58 -10.87 9.53
C THR A 152 20.54 -12.00 9.44
N THR A 153 19.29 -11.80 9.88
CA THR A 153 18.26 -12.86 9.94
C THR A 153 16.94 -12.49 9.26
N LEU A 154 16.72 -11.22 8.88
CA LEU A 154 15.66 -10.84 7.95
C LEU A 154 16.05 -11.30 6.54
N GLN A 155 15.86 -12.61 6.31
CA GLN A 155 16.07 -13.29 5.05
C GLN A 155 15.24 -12.62 3.95
N ARG A 156 15.87 -12.40 2.79
CA ARG A 156 15.48 -12.73 1.40
C ARG A 156 14.02 -13.02 0.98
N ASP A 157 13.11 -13.30 1.91
CA ASP A 157 11.81 -13.91 1.67
C ASP A 157 10.63 -12.93 1.85
N ASP A 158 10.83 -11.78 2.51
CA ASP A 158 9.76 -10.79 2.78
C ASP A 158 9.45 -9.86 1.59
N PHE A 159 10.39 -9.73 0.66
CA PHE A 159 10.23 -9.01 -0.61
C PHE A 159 10.72 -9.97 -1.71
N ASN A 160 9.82 -10.54 -2.50
CA ASN A 160 10.22 -11.45 -3.56
C ASN A 160 10.77 -10.63 -4.72
N LEU A 161 12.03 -10.23 -4.56
CA LEU A 161 12.74 -9.18 -5.28
C LEU A 161 12.53 -9.24 -6.80
N SER A 162 12.41 -10.43 -7.40
CA SER A 162 12.19 -10.54 -8.84
C SER A 162 10.80 -10.11 -9.27
N ARG A 163 9.72 -10.57 -8.60
CA ARG A 163 8.36 -10.34 -9.09
C ARG A 163 7.84 -8.95 -8.74
N ASP A 164 8.17 -8.50 -7.54
CA ASP A 164 7.63 -7.24 -6.99
C ASP A 164 8.42 -6.03 -7.49
N ALA A 165 9.74 -6.17 -7.67
CA ALA A 165 10.53 -5.17 -8.37
C ALA A 165 10.21 -5.13 -9.87
N GLU A 166 9.95 -6.26 -10.54
CA GLU A 166 9.47 -6.26 -11.94
C GLU A 166 8.10 -5.57 -12.07
N MET A 167 7.17 -5.79 -11.13
CA MET A 167 5.87 -5.11 -11.13
C MET A 167 6.02 -3.61 -10.88
N LEU A 168 6.80 -3.21 -9.87
CA LEU A 168 7.09 -1.80 -9.60
C LEU A 168 7.77 -1.13 -10.79
N PHE A 169 8.76 -1.80 -11.40
CA PHE A 169 9.44 -1.32 -12.60
C PHE A 169 8.47 -1.15 -13.77
N SER A 170 7.62 -2.16 -14.01
CA SER A 170 6.65 -2.14 -15.12
C SER A 170 5.64 -1.00 -14.96
N HIS A 171 5.19 -0.76 -13.73
CA HIS A 171 4.28 0.34 -13.40
C HIS A 171 4.96 1.70 -13.58
N LEU A 172 6.16 1.89 -13.03
CA LEU A 172 6.95 3.13 -13.19
C LEU A 172 7.26 3.43 -14.66
N PHE A 173 7.62 2.40 -15.44
CA PHE A 173 7.87 2.52 -16.88
C PHE A 173 6.60 2.86 -17.67
N ALA A 174 5.46 2.28 -17.31
CA ALA A 174 4.20 2.56 -17.98
C ALA A 174 3.64 3.94 -17.61
N LEU A 175 3.85 4.41 -16.37
CA LEU A 175 3.58 5.79 -15.99
C LEU A 175 4.39 6.75 -16.87
N TYR A 176 5.73 6.60 -16.90
CA TYR A 176 6.62 7.43 -17.72
C TYR A 176 6.15 7.61 -19.18
N ASN A 177 5.68 6.54 -19.83
CA ASN A 177 5.25 6.60 -21.22
C ASN A 177 3.89 7.30 -21.47
N ASN A 178 3.10 7.55 -20.41
CA ASN A 178 1.70 7.96 -20.55
C ASN A 178 1.39 9.42 -20.19
N ASN A 179 2.30 10.23 -19.62
CA ASN A 179 2.05 11.66 -19.30
C ASN A 179 3.33 12.49 -19.04
N ALA A 180 3.25 13.81 -19.22
CA ALA A 180 4.37 14.76 -19.11
C ALA A 180 4.71 15.23 -17.67
N ASP A 181 3.82 15.00 -16.70
CA ASP A 181 4.03 15.32 -15.27
C ASP A 181 4.60 14.14 -14.46
N ASN A 182 5.11 13.11 -15.15
CA ASN A 182 5.64 11.89 -14.55
C ASN A 182 7.08 12.04 -14.04
N PRO A 183 7.49 11.17 -13.09
CA PRO A 183 8.86 11.13 -12.60
C PRO A 183 9.83 10.96 -13.77
N SER A 184 10.90 11.73 -13.73
CA SER A 184 12.00 11.58 -14.66
C SER A 184 12.58 10.16 -14.57
N PRO A 185 13.19 9.64 -15.66
CA PRO A 185 13.86 8.34 -15.63
C PRO A 185 14.86 8.20 -14.47
N ASN A 186 15.49 9.30 -14.05
CA ASN A 186 16.42 9.34 -12.92
C ASN A 186 15.75 9.12 -11.57
N GLU A 187 14.50 9.58 -11.38
CA GLU A 187 13.75 9.33 -10.14
C GLU A 187 13.28 7.88 -10.07
N ILE A 188 12.80 7.31 -11.19
CA ILE A 188 12.46 5.88 -11.30
C ILE A 188 13.69 5.02 -10.97
N ILE A 189 14.83 5.40 -11.52
CA ILE A 189 16.14 4.80 -11.28
C ILE A 189 16.57 4.92 -9.81
N ASP A 190 16.41 6.09 -9.17
CA ASP A 190 16.77 6.30 -7.76
C ASP A 190 15.91 5.44 -6.82
N TYR A 191 14.61 5.33 -7.09
CA TYR A 191 13.73 4.40 -6.37
C TYR A 191 14.22 2.96 -6.51
N PHE A 192 14.60 2.54 -7.71
CA PHE A 192 15.10 1.19 -7.96
C PHE A 192 16.45 0.92 -7.27
N ILE A 193 17.37 1.89 -7.31
CA ILE A 193 18.67 1.80 -6.63
C ILE A 193 18.48 1.70 -5.12
N ARG A 194 17.59 2.50 -4.53
CA ARG A 194 17.31 2.44 -3.08
C ARG A 194 16.76 1.08 -2.66
N ILE A 195 15.93 0.45 -3.49
CA ILE A 195 15.36 -0.89 -3.21
C ILE A 195 16.42 -1.99 -3.34
N GLU A 196 17.30 -1.90 -4.35
CA GLU A 196 18.33 -2.91 -4.63
C GLU A 196 19.55 -2.81 -3.70
N VAL A 197 20.05 -1.59 -3.43
CA VAL A 197 21.21 -1.34 -2.54
C VAL A 197 20.92 -1.79 -1.10
N TRP A 198 19.66 -1.72 -0.67
CA TRP A 198 19.24 -2.07 0.69
C TRP A 198 19.18 -3.60 0.94
N ASN A 199 19.07 -4.42 -0.11
CA ASN A 199 18.96 -5.88 0.01
C ASN A 199 20.30 -6.64 0.03
N GLY A 200 21.43 -5.93 0.06
CA GLY A 200 22.76 -6.56 0.05
C GLY A 200 23.03 -7.43 -1.19
N ALA A 201 22.20 -7.31 -2.23
CA ALA A 201 22.39 -7.99 -3.49
C ALA A 201 23.41 -7.20 -4.31
N THR A 202 24.59 -7.78 -4.49
CA THR A 202 25.42 -7.45 -5.65
C THR A 202 24.53 -7.52 -6.89
N LEU A 203 24.40 -6.41 -7.61
CA LEU A 203 23.51 -6.20 -8.76
C LEU A 203 23.21 -7.51 -9.52
N VAL A 204 21.99 -8.05 -9.37
CA VAL A 204 21.50 -9.10 -10.29
C VAL A 204 20.95 -8.46 -11.58
N LEU A 205 21.32 -7.20 -11.87
CA LEU A 205 21.06 -6.53 -13.13
C LEU A 205 21.83 -7.16 -14.32
N GLU A 206 22.89 -7.94 -14.04
CA GLU A 206 23.59 -8.72 -15.09
C GLU A 206 22.73 -9.86 -15.68
N ARG A 207 21.64 -10.29 -15.01
CA ARG A 207 20.84 -11.43 -15.46
C ARG A 207 19.64 -11.09 -16.34
N HIS A 208 19.29 -9.81 -16.49
CA HIS A 208 18.10 -9.41 -17.25
C HIS A 208 18.38 -8.36 -18.36
N PRO A 209 19.38 -8.57 -19.25
CA PRO A 209 19.63 -7.67 -20.38
C PRO A 209 18.46 -7.60 -21.38
N THR A 210 17.57 -8.59 -21.35
CA THR A 210 16.32 -8.60 -22.14
C THR A 210 15.36 -7.50 -21.70
N VAL A 211 15.24 -7.22 -20.40
CA VAL A 211 14.29 -6.24 -19.84
C VAL A 211 14.59 -4.85 -20.40
N PHE A 212 15.85 -4.40 -20.30
CA PHE A 212 16.31 -3.14 -20.88
C PHE A 212 16.21 -3.07 -22.41
N LYS A 213 16.41 -4.19 -23.11
CA LYS A 213 16.36 -4.25 -24.57
C LYS A 213 14.93 -4.20 -25.12
N THR A 214 13.95 -4.76 -24.40
CA THR A 214 12.50 -4.59 -24.71
C THR A 214 11.99 -3.17 -24.46
N MET A 215 12.73 -2.36 -23.69
CA MET A 215 12.31 -1.02 -23.24
C MET A 215 12.82 0.13 -24.11
N GLY A 216 13.65 -0.13 -25.13
CA GLY A 216 14.18 0.93 -26.00
C GLY A 216 15.05 1.97 -25.29
N LEU A 217 15.48 1.71 -24.05
CA LEU A 217 16.41 2.55 -23.31
C LEU A 217 17.78 2.50 -24.00
N ASP A 218 18.31 3.66 -24.40
CA ASP A 218 19.62 3.80 -25.02
C ASP A 218 20.69 3.17 -24.09
N THR A 219 21.64 2.44 -24.68
CA THR A 219 22.79 1.85 -23.99
C THR A 219 23.55 2.85 -23.14
N LYS A 220 23.48 4.14 -23.48
CA LYS A 220 24.03 5.24 -22.68
C LYS A 220 23.28 5.47 -21.35
N VAL A 221 21.94 5.47 -21.36
CA VAL A 221 21.13 5.62 -20.13
C VAL A 221 21.36 4.42 -19.20
N MET A 222 21.46 3.23 -19.78
CA MET A 222 21.80 2.00 -19.04
C MET A 222 23.22 2.04 -18.47
N ALA A 223 24.20 2.58 -19.21
CA ALA A 223 25.57 2.73 -18.74
C ALA A 223 25.70 3.79 -17.63
N ASP A 224 24.97 4.91 -17.74
CA ASP A 224 24.92 5.97 -16.74
C ASP A 224 24.22 5.48 -15.46
N PHE A 225 23.14 4.69 -15.61
CA PHE A 225 22.48 3.97 -14.52
C PHE A 225 23.45 3.05 -13.78
N LEU A 226 24.07 2.10 -14.49
CA LEU A 226 25.01 1.12 -13.91
C LEU A 226 26.27 1.79 -13.30
N SER A 227 26.76 2.87 -13.89
CA SER A 227 27.86 3.69 -13.36
C SER A 227 27.50 4.37 -12.04
N THR A 228 26.26 4.86 -11.93
CA THR A 228 25.74 5.49 -10.71
C THR A 228 25.54 4.45 -9.61
N VAL A 229 24.98 3.28 -9.94
CA VAL A 229 24.81 2.17 -8.97
C VAL A 229 26.18 1.63 -8.50
N GLY A 230 27.14 1.46 -9.41
CA GLY A 230 28.49 0.97 -9.08
C GLY A 230 29.28 1.87 -8.12
N ARG A 231 28.96 3.18 -8.07
CA ARG A 231 29.54 4.13 -7.09
C ARG A 231 28.89 4.02 -5.72
N CYS A 232 27.60 3.69 -5.64
CA CYS A 232 26.90 3.49 -4.36
C CYS A 232 27.30 2.19 -3.66
N CYS A 233 27.73 1.16 -4.40
CA CYS A 233 28.20 -0.11 -3.81
C CYS A 233 29.69 -0.12 -3.38
N SER A 234 30.41 0.99 -3.55
CA SER A 234 31.85 1.10 -3.22
C SER A 234 32.16 2.03 -2.03
N LEU A 235 31.13 2.47 -1.31
CA LEU A 235 31.19 3.17 -0.02
C LEU A 235 30.53 2.30 1.07
#